data_AF-A0AAU5ZIK4-F1
#
_entry.id   AF-A0AAU5ZIK4-F1
#
_cell.length_a   1.000
_cell.length_b   1.000
_cell.length_c   1.000
_cell.angle_alpha   90.00
_cell.angle_beta   90.00
_cell.angle_gamma   90.00
#
_symmetry.space_group_name_H-M   'P 1'
#
loop_
_entity.id
_entity.type
_entity.pdbx_description
1 polymer ?
#
loop_
_entity_poly.entity_id
_entity_poly.type
_entity_poly.pdbx_seq_one_letter_code
_entity_poly.pdbx_strand_id
1 'polypeptide(L)'
;MSPVDGRVDEVTRVDAWDPKTNVGADRGGLSVSVVGVDGVRYYGSHLSAIEAGIRPGVSVRAGQVLARTGKTGSARFTPPHLHFAISWPTAAGVWWIRRGAVPPQAFLNSWHDGGQLSPVSLVARTRRSYGVDRGCRTYC
;
A
#
# COMPACT_ATOMS: atom_id res chain seq x y z
N MET A 1 2.34 2.42 -11.17
CA MET A 1 2.07 1.15 -11.88
C MET A 1 2.05 0.01 -10.87
N SER A 2 1.49 -1.16 -11.20
CA SER A 2 1.59 -2.35 -10.35
C SER A 2 3.04 -2.87 -10.35
N PRO A 3 3.65 -3.13 -9.18
CA PRO A 3 5.00 -3.70 -9.13
C PRO A 3 5.02 -5.20 -9.47
N VAL A 4 3.86 -5.86 -9.45
CA VAL A 4 3.73 -7.32 -9.58
C VAL A 4 2.49 -7.69 -10.39
N ASP A 5 2.50 -8.91 -10.91
CA ASP A 5 1.26 -9.60 -11.27
C ASP A 5 0.49 -9.93 -10.00
N GLY A 6 -0.83 -9.76 -10.02
CA GLY A 6 -1.63 -10.00 -8.83
C GLY A 6 -3.08 -9.60 -8.97
N ARG A 7 -3.70 -9.30 -7.83
CA ARG A 7 -5.10 -8.90 -7.72
C ARG A 7 -5.21 -7.65 -6.87
N VAL A 8 -6.00 -6.67 -7.32
CA VAL A 8 -6.37 -5.51 -6.52
C VAL A 8 -7.12 -5.99 -5.27
N ASP A 9 -6.67 -5.51 -4.13
CA ASP A 9 -7.14 -5.95 -2.81
C ASP A 9 -8.09 -4.90 -2.20
N GLU A 10 -7.61 -3.70 -1.94
CA GLU A 10 -8.44 -2.59 -1.44
C GLU A 10 -8.23 -1.32 -2.30
N VAL A 11 -9.27 -0.50 -2.40
CA VAL A 11 -9.26 0.77 -3.15
C VAL A 11 -10.01 1.83 -2.35
N THR A 12 -9.34 2.96 -2.06
CA THR A 12 -9.97 4.14 -1.44
C THR A 12 -10.07 5.24 -2.50
N ARG A 13 -11.30 5.63 -2.86
CA ARG A 13 -11.57 6.68 -3.88
C ARG A 13 -11.99 8.03 -3.30
N VAL A 14 -12.25 8.09 -1.99
CA VAL A 14 -12.69 9.30 -1.29
C VAL A 14 -11.59 9.72 -0.33
N ASP A 15 -11.11 10.96 -0.46
CA ASP A 15 -10.22 11.56 0.55
C ASP A 15 -11.07 12.07 1.73
N ALA A 16 -11.24 11.21 2.73
CA ALA A 16 -11.98 11.53 3.96
C ALA A 16 -11.11 12.20 5.03
N TRP A 17 -9.81 12.42 4.77
CA TRP A 17 -8.91 12.93 5.81
C TRP A 17 -9.19 14.40 6.15
N ASP A 18 -9.41 14.64 7.44
CA ASP A 18 -9.52 15.96 8.04
C ASP A 18 -8.31 16.20 8.97
N PRO A 19 -7.51 17.27 8.77
CA PRO A 19 -6.42 17.61 9.68
C PRO A 19 -6.87 17.88 11.13
N LYS A 20 -8.14 18.22 11.36
CA LYS A 20 -8.69 18.48 12.72
C LYS A 20 -8.86 17.19 13.54
N THR A 21 -9.30 16.10 12.91
CA THR A 21 -9.48 14.81 13.60
C THR A 21 -8.26 13.93 13.46
N ASN A 22 -7.55 14.05 12.34
CA ASN A 22 -6.32 13.32 12.01
C ASN A 22 -6.40 11.79 12.23
N VAL A 23 -7.55 11.21 11.91
CA VAL A 23 -7.82 9.77 12.07
C VAL A 23 -6.84 8.94 11.22
N GLY A 24 -6.16 7.97 11.86
CA GLY A 24 -5.11 7.17 11.23
C GLY A 24 -5.54 6.39 9.98
N ALA A 25 -6.78 5.92 9.95
CA ALA A 25 -7.37 5.19 8.82
C ALA A 25 -7.44 6.03 7.53
N ASP A 26 -7.67 7.34 7.67
CA ASP A 26 -7.93 8.25 6.54
C ASP A 26 -6.65 8.90 6.00
N ARG A 27 -5.55 8.86 6.76
CA ARG A 27 -4.27 9.53 6.40
C ARG A 27 -3.75 9.16 5.00
N GLY A 28 -4.09 7.98 4.48
CA GLY A 28 -3.69 7.55 3.14
C GLY A 28 -4.34 8.34 2.01
N GLY A 29 -5.49 8.99 2.24
CA GLY A 29 -6.28 9.60 1.16
C GLY A 29 -6.69 8.57 0.11
N LEU A 30 -6.59 8.93 -1.17
CA LEU A 30 -6.81 7.96 -2.24
C LEU A 30 -5.68 6.93 -2.24
N SER A 31 -6.04 5.65 -2.27
CA SER A 31 -5.08 4.57 -2.16
C SER A 31 -5.52 3.28 -2.88
N VAL A 32 -4.55 2.45 -3.25
CA VAL A 32 -4.75 1.13 -3.85
C VAL A 32 -3.79 0.15 -3.20
N SER A 33 -4.26 -1.05 -2.87
CA SER A 33 -3.41 -2.21 -2.59
C SER A 33 -3.57 -3.28 -3.66
N VAL A 34 -2.47 -3.98 -3.93
CA VAL A 34 -2.42 -5.18 -4.78
C VAL A 34 -1.80 -6.30 -3.96
N VAL A 35 -2.43 -7.47 -3.96
CA VAL A 35 -1.81 -8.71 -3.48
C VAL A 35 -1.20 -9.40 -4.68
N GLY A 36 0.12 -9.53 -4.67
CA GLY A 36 0.87 -10.20 -5.72
C GLY A 36 0.58 -11.70 -5.73
N VAL A 37 0.88 -12.33 -6.87
CA VAL A 37 0.90 -13.81 -6.97
C VAL A 37 1.91 -14.46 -6.02
N ASP A 38 2.87 -13.67 -5.52
CA ASP A 38 3.83 -14.01 -4.48
C ASP A 38 3.25 -14.00 -3.05
N GLY A 39 1.98 -13.60 -2.88
CA GLY A 39 1.29 -13.50 -1.60
C GLY A 39 1.64 -12.24 -0.79
N VAL A 40 2.44 -11.33 -1.33
CA VAL A 40 2.83 -10.06 -0.68
C VAL A 40 1.83 -8.97 -1.05
N ARG A 41 1.49 -8.11 -0.09
CA ARG A 41 0.65 -6.93 -0.34
C ARG A 41 1.53 -5.70 -0.57
N TYR A 42 1.29 -5.03 -1.69
CA TYR A 42 1.89 -3.77 -2.10
C TYR A 42 0.84 -2.66 -2.04
N TYR A 43 1.14 -1.57 -1.36
CA TYR A 43 0.21 -0.46 -1.10
C TYR A 43 0.78 0.86 -1.60
N GLY A 44 -0.05 1.66 -2.27
CA GLY A 44 0.27 3.01 -2.71
C GLY A 44 -0.81 4.01 -2.28
N SER A 45 -0.42 5.15 -1.73
CA SER A 45 -1.36 6.19 -1.27
C SER A 45 -0.94 7.61 -1.63
N HIS A 46 -1.73 8.57 -1.16
CA HIS A 46 -1.66 9.99 -1.54
C HIS A 46 -1.98 10.23 -3.02
N LEU A 47 -2.72 9.34 -3.65
CA LEU A 47 -2.97 9.37 -5.09
C LEU A 47 -3.84 10.57 -5.48
N SER A 48 -3.66 11.11 -6.68
CA SER A 48 -4.52 12.18 -7.22
C SER A 48 -5.71 11.62 -8.00
N ALA A 49 -5.53 10.47 -8.65
CA ALA A 49 -6.57 9.76 -9.39
C ALA A 49 -6.26 8.26 -9.44
N ILE A 50 -7.29 7.43 -9.42
CA ILE A 50 -7.20 5.98 -9.58
C ILE A 50 -7.89 5.62 -10.89
N GLU A 51 -7.19 4.87 -11.76
CA GLU A 51 -7.64 4.53 -13.11
C GLU A 51 -9.03 3.87 -13.10
N ALA A 52 -9.78 4.09 -14.18
CA ALA A 52 -11.07 3.46 -14.39
C ALA A 52 -10.88 1.93 -14.43
N GLY A 53 -11.79 1.20 -13.80
CA GLY A 53 -11.73 -0.26 -13.74
C GLY A 53 -10.85 -0.84 -12.63
N ILE A 54 -9.99 -0.04 -11.97
CA ILE A 54 -9.27 -0.50 -10.77
C ILE A 54 -10.23 -0.58 -9.59
N ARG A 55 -10.61 -1.80 -9.22
CA ARG A 55 -11.53 -2.12 -8.12
C ARG A 55 -11.13 -3.43 -7.46
N PRO A 56 -11.50 -3.66 -6.18
CA PRO A 56 -11.21 -4.91 -5.49
C PRO A 56 -11.58 -6.14 -6.35
N GLY A 57 -10.69 -7.12 -6.37
CA GLY A 57 -10.86 -8.35 -7.11
C GLY A 57 -10.37 -8.31 -8.56
N VAL A 58 -9.98 -7.17 -9.13
CA VAL A 58 -9.46 -7.13 -10.52
C VAL A 58 -8.04 -7.67 -10.60
N SER A 59 -7.77 -8.56 -11.55
CA SER A 59 -6.42 -9.00 -11.86
C SER A 59 -5.62 -7.89 -12.54
N VAL A 60 -4.36 -7.74 -12.17
CA VAL A 60 -3.43 -6.76 -12.74
C VAL A 60 -2.12 -7.42 -13.12
N ARG A 61 -1.43 -6.84 -14.11
CA ARG A 61 -0.08 -7.23 -14.50
C ARG A 61 0.96 -6.26 -13.96
N ALA A 62 2.19 -6.74 -13.74
CA ALA A 62 3.34 -5.88 -13.50
C ALA A 62 3.45 -4.82 -14.61
N GLY A 63 3.72 -3.58 -14.24
CA GLY A 63 3.76 -2.44 -15.16
C GLY A 63 2.38 -1.85 -15.53
N GLN A 64 1.26 -2.50 -15.20
CA GLN A 64 -0.08 -1.94 -15.46
C GLN A 64 -0.27 -0.62 -14.67
N VAL A 65 -0.77 0.42 -15.32
CA VAL A 65 -1.11 1.69 -14.66
C VAL A 65 -2.31 1.47 -13.73
N LEU A 66 -2.18 1.90 -12.48
CA LEU A 66 -3.22 1.78 -11.46
C LEU A 66 -3.80 3.14 -11.07
N ALA A 67 -2.93 4.15 -10.99
CA ALA A 67 -3.25 5.44 -10.41
C ALA A 67 -2.14 6.45 -10.73
N ARG A 68 -2.42 7.72 -10.46
CA ARG A 68 -1.50 8.85 -10.55
C ARG A 68 -1.10 9.32 -9.17
N THR A 69 0.18 9.62 -8.99
CA THR A 69 0.72 10.21 -7.75
C THR A 69 0.07 11.56 -7.49
N GLY A 70 -0.08 11.92 -6.21
CA GLY A 70 -0.71 13.17 -5.80
C GLY A 70 -0.27 13.57 -4.40
N LYS A 71 -1.20 14.20 -3.68
CA LYS A 71 -1.01 14.65 -2.30
C LYS A 71 -2.30 14.58 -1.47
N THR A 72 -3.15 13.59 -1.74
CA THR A 72 -4.40 13.41 -0.95
C THR A 72 -4.10 12.83 0.43
N GLY A 73 -5.05 12.90 1.36
CA GLY A 73 -4.83 12.47 2.74
C GLY A 73 -3.88 13.40 3.47
N SER A 74 -3.08 12.85 4.40
CA SER A 74 -2.17 13.64 5.23
C SER A 74 -1.01 14.29 4.46
N ALA A 75 -0.81 13.93 3.19
CA ALA A 75 0.17 14.58 2.31
C ALA A 75 -0.29 15.93 1.75
N ARG A 76 -1.51 16.40 2.07
CA ARG A 76 -2.10 17.64 1.51
C ARG A 76 -1.20 18.87 1.59
N PHE A 77 -0.37 18.95 2.62
CA PHE A 77 0.52 20.07 2.89
C PHE A 77 1.99 19.82 2.49
N THR A 78 2.29 18.71 1.84
CA THR A 78 3.63 18.39 1.32
C THR A 78 3.66 18.45 -0.22
N PRO A 79 4.85 18.44 -0.85
CA PRO A 79 4.96 18.16 -2.28
C PRO A 79 4.31 16.81 -2.63
N PRO A 80 3.76 16.66 -3.85
CA PRO A 80 3.21 15.39 -4.32
C PRO A 80 4.24 14.27 -4.29
N HIS A 81 3.87 13.11 -3.72
CA HIS A 81 4.73 11.94 -3.62
C HIS A 81 3.89 10.67 -3.44
N LEU A 82 4.52 9.52 -3.64
CA LEU A 82 3.91 8.22 -3.40
C LEU A 82 4.37 7.69 -2.04
N HIS A 83 3.44 7.44 -1.13
CA HIS A 83 3.71 6.54 -0.01
C HIS A 83 3.58 5.10 -0.52
N PHE A 84 4.69 4.37 -0.52
CA PHE A 84 4.75 2.97 -0.95
C PHE A 84 5.02 2.07 0.25
N ALA A 85 4.27 0.98 0.37
CA ALA A 85 4.40 0.08 1.51
C ALA A 85 4.26 -1.39 1.15
N ILE A 86 4.93 -2.23 1.93
CA ILE A 86 4.95 -3.68 1.79
C ILE A 86 4.42 -4.31 3.08
N SER A 87 3.52 -5.28 2.94
CA SER A 87 2.89 -6.01 4.04
C SER A 87 2.34 -7.38 3.58
N TRP A 88 1.44 -7.98 4.36
CA TRP A 88 0.70 -9.19 4.01
C TRP A 88 -0.81 -8.90 3.90
N PRO A 89 -1.58 -9.74 3.17
CA PRO A 89 -3.03 -9.64 3.14
C PRO A 89 -3.65 -9.88 4.52
N THR A 90 -4.70 -9.12 4.81
CA THR A 90 -5.49 -9.14 6.06
C THR A 90 -6.96 -8.97 5.68
N ALA A 91 -7.86 -9.15 6.65
CA ALA A 91 -9.23 -8.66 6.51
C ALA A 91 -9.26 -7.15 6.20
N ALA A 92 -10.33 -6.71 5.54
CA ALA A 92 -10.58 -5.30 5.27
C ALA A 92 -10.63 -4.49 6.58
N GLY A 93 -10.18 -3.24 6.53
CA GLY A 93 -10.18 -2.34 7.70
C GLY A 93 -8.96 -2.46 8.63
N VAL A 94 -8.09 -3.47 8.45
CA VAL A 94 -6.81 -3.59 9.17
C VAL A 94 -5.76 -2.66 8.53
N TRP A 95 -6.05 -1.37 8.55
CA TRP A 95 -5.31 -0.33 7.81
C TRP A 95 -3.87 -0.15 8.33
N TRP A 96 -3.61 -0.47 9.60
CA TRP A 96 -2.28 -0.34 10.21
C TRP A 96 -1.26 -1.34 9.65
N ILE A 97 -1.70 -2.53 9.22
CA ILE A 97 -0.83 -3.49 8.51
C ILE A 97 -0.74 -3.10 7.03
N ARG A 98 -1.87 -2.77 6.39
CA ARG A 98 -1.92 -2.39 4.97
C ARG A 98 -0.94 -1.27 4.62
N ARG A 99 -0.82 -0.26 5.50
CA ARG A 99 0.05 0.91 5.29
C ARG A 99 1.54 0.63 5.45
N GLY A 100 1.92 -0.58 5.82
CA GLY A 100 3.30 -1.05 5.84
C GLY A 100 3.68 -1.77 7.12
N ALA A 101 4.29 -2.94 6.97
CA ALA A 101 4.89 -3.69 8.08
C ALA A 101 6.36 -4.05 7.80
N VAL A 102 6.81 -3.92 6.54
CA VAL A 102 8.16 -4.23 6.09
C VAL A 102 8.77 -2.99 5.44
N PRO A 103 10.01 -2.59 5.80
CA PRO A 103 10.68 -1.46 5.18
C PRO A 103 10.96 -1.76 3.69
N PRO A 104 10.51 -0.91 2.75
CA PRO A 104 10.58 -1.22 1.32
C PRO A 104 11.93 -0.91 0.68
N GLN A 105 12.79 -0.12 1.33
CA GLN A 105 13.93 0.55 0.66
C GLN A 105 14.89 -0.40 -0.04
N ALA A 106 15.26 -1.53 0.59
CA ALA A 106 16.20 -2.48 0.00
C ALA A 106 15.64 -3.11 -1.29
N PHE A 107 14.34 -3.37 -1.34
CA PHE A 107 13.67 -3.91 -2.53
C PHE A 107 13.57 -2.85 -3.63
N LEU A 108 13.16 -1.63 -3.27
CA LEU A 108 13.08 -0.52 -4.22
C LEU A 108 14.43 -0.21 -4.86
N ASN A 109 15.51 -0.17 -4.07
CA ASN A 109 16.87 0.01 -4.59
C ASN A 109 17.23 -1.11 -5.56
N SER A 110 17.02 -2.37 -5.15
CA SER A 110 17.31 -3.51 -6.02
C SER A 110 16.55 -3.43 -7.35
N TRP A 111 15.26 -3.12 -7.33
CA TRP A 111 14.45 -3.04 -8.57
C TRP A 111 14.82 -1.85 -9.43
N HIS A 112 15.20 -0.72 -8.81
CA HIS A 112 15.71 0.45 -9.53
C HIS A 112 16.99 0.12 -10.31
N ASP A 113 17.88 -0.66 -9.68
CA ASP A 113 19.16 -1.08 -10.26
C ASP A 113 19.03 -2.31 -11.19
N GLY A 114 17.80 -2.70 -11.55
CA GLY A 114 17.51 -3.85 -12.44
C GLY A 114 17.58 -5.23 -11.79
N GLY A 115 17.78 -5.29 -10.47
CA GLY A 115 17.70 -6.51 -9.68
C GLY A 115 16.26 -6.93 -9.37
N GLN A 116 16.12 -8.11 -8.75
CA GLN A 116 14.82 -8.74 -8.46
C GLN A 116 14.73 -9.25 -7.01
N LEU A 117 15.26 -8.48 -6.05
CA LEU A 117 15.21 -8.86 -4.64
C LEU A 117 13.74 -9.04 -4.20
N SER A 118 13.42 -10.23 -3.69
CA SER A 118 12.04 -10.59 -3.30
C SER A 118 11.74 -10.27 -1.83
N PRO A 119 10.61 -9.62 -1.51
CA PRO A 119 10.21 -9.34 -0.14
C PRO A 119 9.56 -10.52 0.59
N VAL A 120 9.25 -11.62 -0.10
CA VAL A 120 8.47 -12.76 0.43
C VAL A 120 9.03 -13.29 1.76
N SER A 121 10.34 -13.53 1.81
CA SER A 121 10.96 -14.13 3.00
C SER A 121 10.93 -13.19 4.22
N LEU A 122 11.11 -11.89 4.00
CA LEU A 122 11.05 -10.87 5.04
C LEU A 122 9.60 -10.66 5.50
N VAL A 123 8.65 -10.57 4.58
CA VAL A 123 7.22 -10.48 4.90
C VAL A 123 6.76 -11.67 5.73
N ALA A 124 7.12 -12.89 5.33
CA ALA A 124 6.77 -14.10 6.07
C ALA A 124 7.38 -14.11 7.49
N ARG A 125 8.64 -13.68 7.62
CA ARG A 125 9.32 -13.57 8.91
C ARG A 125 8.67 -12.52 9.81
N THR A 126 8.44 -11.33 9.28
CA THR A 126 7.80 -10.23 10.02
C THR A 126 6.39 -10.59 10.44
N ARG A 127 5.59 -11.24 9.58
CA ARG A 127 4.25 -11.72 9.94
C ARG A 127 4.29 -12.71 11.10
N ARG A 128 5.24 -13.67 11.08
CA ARG A 128 5.41 -14.62 12.19
C ARG A 128 5.78 -13.90 13.50
N SER A 129 6.72 -12.95 13.44
CA SER A 129 7.13 -12.17 14.61
C SER A 129 6.04 -11.22 15.12
N TYR A 130 5.18 -10.71 14.22
CA TYR A 130 4.06 -9.84 14.59
C TYR A 130 3.03 -10.55 15.48
N GLY A 131 2.86 -11.86 15.25
CA GLY A 131 1.97 -12.72 16.02
C GLY A 131 0.50 -12.37 15.81
N VAL A 132 -0.30 -12.54 16.87
CA VAL A 132 -1.73 -12.21 16.86
C VAL A 132 -1.91 -10.69 16.76
N ASP A 133 -2.73 -10.26 15.81
CA ASP A 133 -3.13 -8.87 15.69
C ASP A 133 -3.98 -8.45 16.89
N ARG A 134 -3.60 -7.35 17.53
CA ARG A 134 -4.29 -6.77 18.70
C ARG A 134 -4.77 -5.35 18.42
N GLY A 135 -4.91 -5.00 17.14
CA GLY A 135 -5.24 -3.65 16.71
C GLY A 135 -4.01 -2.81 16.37
N CYS A 136 -4.28 -1.56 15.97
CA CYS A 136 -3.26 -0.59 15.65
C CYS A 136 -2.36 -0.31 16.87
N ARG A 137 -1.04 -0.39 16.68
CA ARG A 137 -0.03 -0.18 17.74
C ARG A 137 0.74 1.14 17.59
N THR A 138 0.80 1.68 16.39
CA THR A 138 1.60 2.87 16.06
C THR A 138 0.86 3.70 15.02
N TYR A 139 0.88 5.02 15.17
CA TYR A 139 0.25 5.97 14.24
C TYR A 139 -1.25 5.74 13.99
N CYS A 140 -1.93 5.23 15.01
CA CYS A 140 -3.36 5.44 15.25
C CYS A 140 -3.59 6.95 15.50
#